data_AF-A0A3P8W8D8-F1
#
_entry.id   AF-A0A3P8W8D8-F1
#
_cell.length_a   1.000
_cell.length_b   1.000
_cell.length_c   1.000
_cell.angle_alpha   90.00
_cell.angle_beta   90.00
_cell.angle_gamma   90.00
#
_symmetry.space_group_name_H-M   'P 1'
#
loop_
_entity.id
_entity.type
_entity.pdbx_description
1 polymer ?
#
loop_
_entity_poly.entity_id
_entity_poly.type
_entity_poly.pdbx_seq_one_letter_code
_entity_poly.pdbx_strand_id
1 'polypeptide(L)'
;MVTLNVGTCVSPLGIVRIFELISTCISFSLVASVGHSTNTFWTWCMFTWCFCFCVTFLILVLEFTSVSEKLPISWDDFTTAFAMLATLMLLSASVIYPSFFACSKCDRQIAASVFSCLAFLLYAIEVGLTRAKPGEISGFLATVPGLLKVLEAFVACIIFICLNRNFYTRFPGLQWCVAVYSICFIFAVLIILCTICRLLALFPFRFDKVLIAINVLAVLMYITAVVIWPLYSFRNNPRPSFCVKNVRCPWDNLVVITFMTCVNLIAYIVDTVYSFRLVFFMG
;
A
#
# COMPACT_ATOMS: atom_id res chain seq x y z
N MET A 1 -24.89 22.72 -12.95
CA MET A 1 -24.91 23.42 -11.65
C MET A 1 -24.11 22.58 -10.66
N VAL A 2 -23.11 23.16 -10.00
CA VAL A 2 -22.34 22.53 -8.91
C VAL A 2 -23.10 22.82 -7.63
N THR A 3 -23.64 21.80 -6.97
CA THR A 3 -24.33 21.93 -5.69
C THR A 3 -23.31 21.70 -4.58
N LEU A 4 -23.14 22.69 -3.71
CA LEU A 4 -22.21 22.60 -2.58
C LEU A 4 -22.89 21.81 -1.46
N ASN A 5 -22.38 20.61 -1.15
CA ASN A 5 -22.93 19.78 -0.10
C ASN A 5 -22.12 19.98 1.19
N VAL A 6 -22.54 20.92 2.03
CA VAL A 6 -21.85 21.19 3.30
C VAL A 6 -22.02 20.03 4.30
N GLY A 7 -23.07 19.21 4.14
CA GLY A 7 -23.36 18.07 5.00
C GLY A 7 -22.32 16.94 4.93
N THR A 8 -21.60 16.80 3.81
CA THR A 8 -20.54 15.80 3.67
C THR A 8 -19.33 16.13 4.55
N CYS A 9 -18.98 17.42 4.69
CA CYS A 9 -17.91 17.88 5.58
C CYS A 9 -18.21 17.72 7.08
N VAL A 10 -19.50 17.78 7.47
CA VAL A 10 -19.93 17.68 8.88
C VAL A 10 -20.23 16.23 9.28
N SER A 11 -20.28 15.31 8.31
CA SER A 11 -20.39 13.88 8.58
C SER A 11 -19.18 13.38 9.38
N PRO A 12 -19.33 12.34 10.24
CA PRO A 12 -18.21 11.80 11.01
C PRO A 12 -17.04 11.37 10.12
N LEU A 13 -17.32 10.88 8.91
CA LEU A 13 -16.31 10.52 7.91
C LEU A 13 -15.57 11.75 7.36
N GLY A 14 -16.31 12.82 7.02
CA GLY A 14 -15.72 14.07 6.54
C GLY A 14 -14.81 14.73 7.58
N ILE A 15 -15.20 14.71 8.86
CA ILE A 15 -14.38 15.22 9.96
C ILE A 15 -13.07 14.43 10.07
N VAL A 16 -13.12 13.10 10.02
CA VAL A 16 -11.92 12.23 10.07
C VAL A 16 -10.97 12.58 8.91
N ARG A 17 -11.49 12.70 7.68
CA ARG A 17 -10.69 13.07 6.49
C ARG A 17 -10.03 14.44 6.59
N ILE A 18 -10.68 15.42 7.22
CA ILE A 18 -10.07 16.73 7.48
C ILE A 18 -8.88 16.60 8.44
N PHE A 19 -9.02 15.80 9.50
CA PHE A 19 -7.91 15.55 10.42
C PHE A 19 -6.77 14.76 9.77
N GLU A 20 -7.07 13.82 8.86
CA GLU A 20 -6.07 13.10 8.07
C GLU A 20 -5.27 14.06 7.19
N LEU A 21 -5.98 14.95 6.50
CA LEU A 21 -5.39 15.98 5.65
C LEU A 21 -4.44 16.88 6.45
N ILE A 22 -4.88 17.35 7.62
CA ILE A 22 -4.06 18.21 8.50
C ILE A 22 -2.83 17.45 8.98
N SER A 23 -3.00 16.20 9.44
CA SER A 23 -1.92 15.40 10.03
C SER A 23 -0.86 15.02 9.01
N THR A 24 -1.27 14.64 7.79
CA THR A 24 -0.36 14.36 6.68
C THR A 24 0.36 15.64 6.23
N CYS A 25 -0.35 16.77 6.18
CA CYS A 25 0.22 18.09 5.87
C CYS A 25 1.32 18.50 6.84
N ILE A 26 1.04 18.40 8.15
CA ILE A 26 2.03 18.71 9.20
C ILE A 26 3.24 17.79 9.08
N SER A 27 3.02 16.49 8.84
CA SER A 27 4.10 15.50 8.73
C SER A 27 5.08 15.84 7.61
N PHE A 28 4.62 16.01 6.36
CA PHE A 28 5.55 16.32 5.26
C PHE A 28 6.13 17.72 5.37
N SER A 29 5.38 18.71 5.87
CA SER A 29 5.88 20.09 6.02
C SER A 29 7.00 20.19 7.04
N LEU A 30 6.86 19.50 8.18
CA LEU A 30 7.92 19.43 9.19
C LEU A 30 9.18 18.79 8.63
N VAL A 31 9.06 17.67 7.91
CA VAL A 31 10.22 16.98 7.33
C VAL A 31 10.86 17.79 6.21
N ALA A 32 10.07 18.45 5.37
CA ALA A 32 10.58 19.36 4.35
C ALA A 32 11.38 20.53 4.97
N SER A 33 10.96 21.03 6.15
CA SER A 33 11.67 22.11 6.85
C SER A 33 13.04 21.72 7.42
N VAL A 34 13.29 20.43 7.63
CA VAL A 34 14.57 19.91 8.14
C VAL A 34 15.59 19.79 7.00
N GLY A 35 15.13 19.47 5.80
CA GLY A 35 15.95 19.38 4.61
C GLY A 35 15.62 18.16 3.76
N HIS A 36 16.45 17.93 2.74
CA HIS A 36 16.27 16.86 1.76
C HIS A 36 17.30 15.73 1.96
N SER A 37 16.88 14.49 1.72
CA SER A 37 17.76 13.33 1.67
C SER A 37 17.45 12.47 0.45
N THR A 38 18.48 11.94 -0.20
CA THR A 38 18.37 11.04 -1.36
C THR A 38 18.17 9.58 -0.97
N ASN A 39 17.99 9.28 0.32
CA ASN A 39 17.77 7.92 0.82
C ASN A 39 16.38 7.41 0.41
N THR A 40 16.30 6.17 -0.10
CA THR A 40 15.03 5.55 -0.55
C THR A 40 13.96 5.54 0.53
N PHE A 41 14.34 5.33 1.79
CA PHE A 41 13.42 5.37 2.93
C PHE A 41 12.88 6.78 3.21
N TRP A 42 13.70 7.82 3.02
CA TRP A 42 13.25 9.20 3.16
C TRP A 42 12.26 9.56 2.04
N THR A 43 12.60 9.19 0.79
CA THR A 43 11.73 9.39 -0.37
C THR A 43 10.39 8.69 -0.19
N TRP A 44 10.37 7.46 0.35
CA TRP A 44 9.14 6.74 0.64
C TRP A 44 8.24 7.47 1.65
N CYS A 45 8.79 7.93 2.77
CA CYS A 45 7.99 8.64 3.78
C CYS A 45 7.42 9.95 3.21
N MET A 46 8.24 10.74 2.51
CA MET A 46 7.78 11.97 1.87
C MET A 46 6.73 11.73 0.79
N PHE A 47 6.95 10.73 -0.06
CA PHE A 47 5.97 10.31 -1.07
C PHE A 47 4.66 9.90 -0.40
N THR A 48 4.72 9.08 0.65
CA THR A 48 3.55 8.60 1.39
C THR A 48 2.72 9.77 1.93
N TRP A 49 3.33 10.68 2.68
CA TRP A 49 2.60 11.82 3.26
C TRP A 49 2.04 12.76 2.20
N CYS A 50 2.81 13.07 1.16
CA CYS A 50 2.37 13.95 0.07
C CYS A 50 1.25 13.32 -0.76
N PHE A 51 1.41 12.05 -1.15
CA PHE A 51 0.40 11.30 -1.90
C PHE A 51 -0.90 11.21 -1.12
N CYS A 52 -0.83 10.87 0.17
CA CYS A 52 -2.02 10.79 1.00
C CYS A 52 -2.69 12.16 1.18
N PHE A 53 -1.91 13.22 1.41
CA PHE A 53 -2.44 14.59 1.45
C PHE A 53 -3.16 14.97 0.15
N CYS A 54 -2.51 14.79 -1.00
CA CYS A 54 -3.05 15.18 -2.30
C CYS A 54 -4.35 14.43 -2.64
N VAL A 55 -4.38 13.12 -2.42
CA VAL A 55 -5.57 12.31 -2.75
C VAL A 55 -6.71 12.60 -1.77
N THR A 56 -6.45 12.71 -0.47
CA THR A 56 -7.50 13.07 0.51
C THR A 56 -8.04 14.48 0.28
N PHE A 57 -7.18 15.43 -0.11
CA PHE A 57 -7.63 16.75 -0.54
C PHE A 57 -8.56 16.67 -1.75
N LEU A 58 -8.17 15.88 -2.76
CA LEU A 58 -8.98 15.68 -3.97
C LEU A 58 -10.32 15.00 -3.65
N ILE A 59 -10.35 14.01 -2.76
CA ILE A 59 -11.57 13.35 -2.28
C ILE A 59 -12.50 14.39 -1.63
N LEU A 60 -11.98 15.20 -0.69
CA LEU A 60 -12.77 16.23 -0.01
C LEU A 60 -13.34 17.26 -1.00
N VAL A 61 -12.55 17.71 -1.98
CA VAL A 61 -13.02 18.65 -3.01
C VAL A 61 -14.11 18.05 -3.90
N LEU A 62 -13.96 16.79 -4.32
CA LEU A 62 -14.93 16.12 -5.18
C LEU A 62 -16.24 15.81 -4.46
N GLU A 63 -16.19 15.47 -3.17
CA GLU A 63 -17.37 15.29 -2.33
C GLU A 63 -18.07 16.60 -2.01
N PHE A 64 -17.30 17.67 -1.76
CA PHE A 64 -17.86 18.99 -1.50
C PHE A 64 -18.58 19.57 -2.73
N THR A 65 -18.05 19.31 -3.92
CA THR A 65 -18.62 19.78 -5.20
C THR A 65 -19.73 18.88 -5.76
N SER A 66 -20.07 17.78 -5.08
CA SER A 66 -21.01 16.75 -5.57
C SER A 66 -20.67 16.24 -6.99
N VAL A 67 -19.40 16.35 -7.40
CA VAL A 67 -18.93 15.87 -8.71
C VAL A 67 -18.68 14.36 -8.68
N SER A 68 -18.46 13.80 -7.47
CA SER A 68 -18.34 12.36 -7.23
C SER A 68 -19.48 11.55 -7.85
N GLU A 69 -20.73 12.04 -7.76
CA GLU A 69 -21.93 11.37 -8.29
C GLU A 69 -21.99 11.32 -9.83
N LYS A 70 -21.21 12.16 -10.51
CA LYS A 70 -21.21 12.27 -11.98
C LYS A 70 -20.08 11.50 -12.63
N LEU A 71 -19.14 10.98 -11.84
CA LEU A 71 -18.03 10.20 -12.35
C LEU A 71 -18.50 8.77 -12.66
N PRO A 72 -18.07 8.18 -13.79
CA PRO A 72 -18.37 6.79 -14.13
C PRO A 72 -17.50 5.80 -13.31
N ILE A 73 -17.29 6.08 -12.02
CA ILE A 73 -16.39 5.37 -11.12
C ILE A 73 -17.19 4.97 -9.88
N SER A 74 -16.88 3.81 -9.30
CA SER A 74 -17.41 3.44 -8.00
C SER A 74 -16.73 4.27 -6.89
N TRP A 75 -17.37 5.37 -6.48
CA TRP A 75 -16.78 6.32 -5.53
C TRP A 75 -16.49 5.70 -4.16
N ASP A 76 -17.40 4.88 -3.64
CA ASP A 76 -17.22 4.22 -2.35
C ASP A 76 -16.08 3.19 -2.40
N ASP A 77 -15.99 2.40 -3.47
CA ASP A 77 -14.89 1.46 -3.67
C ASP A 77 -13.54 2.18 -3.80
N PHE A 78 -13.51 3.31 -4.54
CA PHE A 78 -12.30 4.13 -4.69
C PHE A 78 -11.80 4.65 -3.35
N THR A 79 -12.68 5.32 -2.60
CA THR A 79 -12.32 5.92 -1.32
C THR A 79 -11.94 4.86 -0.29
N THR A 80 -12.64 3.72 -0.26
CA THR A 80 -12.32 2.61 0.64
C THR A 80 -10.99 1.95 0.29
N ALA A 81 -10.72 1.68 -1.00
CA ALA A 81 -9.44 1.12 -1.43
C ALA A 81 -8.27 2.05 -1.13
N PHE A 82 -8.47 3.35 -1.37
CA PHE A 82 -7.49 4.37 -1.04
C PHE A 82 -7.24 4.46 0.48
N ALA A 83 -8.29 4.50 1.31
CA ALA A 83 -8.15 4.54 2.76
C ALA A 83 -7.40 3.32 3.32
N MET A 84 -7.67 2.12 2.77
CA MET A 84 -6.93 0.90 3.11
C MET A 84 -5.45 1.01 2.73
N LEU A 85 -5.15 1.47 1.51
CA LEU A 85 -3.77 1.66 1.05
C LEU A 85 -3.04 2.71 1.89
N ALA A 86 -3.68 3.86 2.14
CA ALA A 86 -3.15 4.95 2.96
C ALA A 86 -2.87 4.47 4.38
N THR A 87 -3.75 3.66 4.99
CA THR A 87 -3.52 3.06 6.31
C THR A 87 -2.21 2.26 6.33
N LEU A 88 -1.98 1.38 5.35
CA LEU A 88 -0.76 0.57 5.28
C LEU A 88 0.48 1.42 4.99
N MET A 89 0.38 2.39 4.08
CA MET A 89 1.49 3.29 3.77
C MET A 89 1.87 4.15 4.99
N LEU A 90 0.90 4.75 5.69
CA LEU A 90 1.15 5.56 6.88
C LEU A 90 1.67 4.73 8.05
N LEU A 91 1.22 3.48 8.20
CA LEU A 91 1.81 2.53 9.16
C LEU A 91 3.30 2.30 8.85
N SER A 92 3.63 2.08 7.58
CA SER A 92 5.02 1.90 7.20
C SER A 92 5.86 3.15 7.42
N ALA A 93 5.34 4.34 7.07
CA ALA A 93 6.03 5.60 7.25
C ALA A 93 6.24 5.94 8.75
N SER A 94 5.25 5.63 9.60
CA SER A 94 5.32 5.87 11.05
C SER A 94 6.30 4.94 11.76
N VAL A 95 6.63 3.78 11.17
CA VAL A 95 7.68 2.88 11.68
C VAL A 95 9.05 3.22 11.06
N ILE A 96 9.12 3.39 9.74
CA ILE A 96 10.38 3.61 9.02
C ILE A 96 10.99 4.96 9.42
N TYR A 97 10.22 6.05 9.41
CA TYR A 97 10.78 7.38 9.63
C TYR A 97 11.50 7.53 11.00
N PRO A 98 10.89 7.20 12.15
CA PRO A 98 11.59 7.30 13.41
C PRO A 98 12.74 6.30 13.54
N SER A 99 12.62 5.09 12.98
CA SER A 99 13.68 4.08 13.06
C SER A 99 14.98 4.51 12.36
N PHE A 100 14.88 5.30 11.29
CA PHE A 100 16.03 5.73 10.50
C PHE A 100 16.46 7.18 10.72
N PHE A 101 15.54 8.06 11.14
CA PHE A 101 15.75 9.51 11.15
C PHE A 101 15.38 10.21 12.46
N ALA A 102 14.73 9.55 13.43
CA ALA A 102 14.52 10.18 14.73
C ALA A 102 15.82 10.22 15.53
N CYS A 103 16.05 11.35 16.20
CA CYS A 103 17.12 11.53 17.17
C CYS A 103 16.52 12.04 18.48
N SER A 104 17.15 11.74 19.63
CA SER A 104 16.61 12.06 20.96
C SER A 104 16.42 13.56 21.24
N LYS A 105 16.99 14.45 20.40
CA LYS A 105 16.88 15.91 20.52
C LYS A 105 16.24 16.57 19.30
N CYS A 106 15.66 15.78 18.41
CA CYS A 106 15.17 16.22 17.11
C CYS A 106 13.65 16.48 17.17
N ASP A 107 13.26 17.60 17.77
CA ASP A 107 11.84 17.90 18.06
C ASP A 107 10.95 17.84 16.81
N ARG A 108 11.46 18.33 15.66
CA ARG A 108 10.70 18.34 14.39
C ARG A 108 10.46 16.93 13.84
N GLN A 109 11.46 16.06 13.89
CA GLN A 109 11.38 14.67 13.42
C GLN A 109 10.49 13.83 14.34
N ILE A 110 10.53 14.09 15.65
CA ILE A 110 9.64 13.45 16.63
C ILE A 110 8.20 13.89 16.36
N ALA A 111 7.95 15.19 16.22
CA ALA A 111 6.63 15.71 15.90
C ALA A 111 6.09 15.13 14.59
N ALA A 112 6.89 15.09 13.52
CA ALA A 112 6.49 14.46 12.25
C ALA A 112 6.12 12.98 12.41
N SER A 113 6.85 12.23 13.25
CA SER A 113 6.55 10.82 13.53
C SER A 113 5.23 10.66 14.30
N VAL A 114 4.96 11.54 15.27
CA VAL A 114 3.71 11.54 16.04
C VAL A 114 2.51 11.85 15.14
N PHE A 115 2.61 12.89 14.30
CA PHE A 115 1.54 13.22 13.35
C PHE A 115 1.36 12.15 12.28
N SER A 116 2.42 11.46 11.85
CA SER A 116 2.30 10.32 10.95
C SER A 116 1.59 9.13 11.62
N CYS A 117 1.84 8.89 12.91
CA CYS A 117 1.15 7.86 13.68
C CYS A 117 -0.33 8.21 13.89
N LEU A 118 -0.62 9.48 14.18
CA LEU A 118 -1.99 9.98 14.30
C LEU A 118 -2.74 9.87 12.96
N ALA A 119 -2.10 10.21 11.84
CA ALA A 119 -2.66 10.00 10.50
C ALA A 119 -2.96 8.52 10.22
N PHE A 120 -2.08 7.59 10.62
CA PHE A 120 -2.34 6.16 10.53
C PHE A 120 -3.60 5.75 11.29
N LEU A 121 -3.75 6.21 12.54
CA LEU A 121 -4.93 5.90 13.36
C LEU A 121 -6.22 6.46 12.75
N LEU A 122 -6.15 7.67 12.17
CA LEU A 122 -7.31 8.27 11.51
C LEU A 122 -7.74 7.48 10.26
N TYR A 123 -6.81 7.10 9.38
CA TYR A 123 -7.15 6.25 8.24
C TYR A 123 -7.68 4.87 8.67
N ALA A 124 -7.15 4.30 9.76
CA ALA A 124 -7.68 3.07 10.33
C ALA A 124 -9.12 3.24 10.85
N ILE A 125 -9.44 4.39 11.45
CA ILE A 125 -10.79 4.77 11.85
C ILE A 125 -11.69 4.96 10.62
N GLU A 126 -11.21 5.61 9.55
CA GLU A 126 -11.95 5.73 8.28
C GLU A 126 -12.32 4.34 7.72
N VAL A 127 -11.36 3.42 7.66
CA VAL A 127 -11.61 2.03 7.22
C VAL A 127 -12.60 1.33 8.16
N GLY A 128 -12.52 1.57 9.47
CA GLY A 128 -13.47 1.03 10.45
C GLY A 128 -14.89 1.57 10.24
N LEU A 129 -15.04 2.88 10.05
CA LEU A 129 -16.32 3.56 9.84
C LEU A 129 -16.98 3.17 8.52
N THR A 130 -16.19 3.04 7.45
CA THR A 130 -16.68 2.60 6.14
C THR A 130 -17.16 1.15 6.18
N ARG A 131 -16.49 0.27 6.94
CA ARG A 131 -16.89 -1.14 7.12
C ARG A 131 -18.03 -1.35 8.11
N ALA A 132 -18.20 -0.47 9.09
CA ALA A 132 -19.25 -0.58 10.10
C ALA A 132 -20.64 -0.21 9.59
N LYS A 133 -20.79 0.42 8.41
CA LYS A 133 -22.08 0.75 7.81
C LYS A 133 -22.79 -0.54 7.34
N PRO A 134 -23.85 -1.00 8.04
CA PRO A 134 -24.60 -2.19 7.66
C PRO A 134 -25.67 -1.77 6.63
N GLY A 135 -25.51 -2.15 5.35
CA GLY A 135 -26.60 -2.00 4.38
C GLY A 135 -26.23 -1.77 2.91
N GLU A 136 -24.98 -1.39 2.58
CA GLU A 136 -24.55 -1.06 1.21
C GLU A 136 -23.34 -1.89 0.74
N ILE A 137 -23.29 -3.17 1.15
CA ILE A 137 -22.20 -4.07 0.75
C ILE A 137 -22.43 -4.53 -0.70
N SER A 138 -22.03 -3.72 -1.68
CA SER A 138 -21.97 -4.14 -3.08
C SER A 138 -20.68 -3.72 -3.79
N GLY A 139 -19.62 -3.48 -3.02
CA GLY A 139 -18.28 -3.27 -3.55
C GLY A 139 -17.44 -4.54 -3.49
N PHE A 140 -16.88 -5.00 -4.61
CA PHE A 140 -15.90 -6.11 -4.65
C PHE A 140 -14.71 -5.85 -3.70
N LEU A 141 -14.40 -4.59 -3.37
CA LEU A 141 -13.35 -4.20 -2.43
C LEU A 141 -13.72 -4.33 -0.94
N ALA A 142 -15.01 -4.50 -0.62
CA ALA A 142 -15.45 -4.89 0.72
C ALA A 142 -15.21 -6.40 0.98
N THR A 143 -14.90 -7.18 -0.06
CA THR A 143 -14.62 -8.61 0.06
C THR A 143 -13.16 -8.88 0.44
N VAL A 144 -12.92 -10.03 1.07
CA VAL A 144 -11.58 -10.47 1.51
C VAL A 144 -10.54 -10.44 0.37
N PRO A 145 -10.84 -10.89 -0.88
CA PRO A 145 -9.94 -10.75 -2.03
C PRO A 145 -9.51 -9.31 -2.34
N GLY A 146 -10.43 -8.35 -2.27
CA GLY A 146 -10.13 -6.93 -2.55
C GLY A 146 -9.11 -6.34 -1.57
N LEU A 147 -9.26 -6.65 -0.27
CA LEU A 147 -8.29 -6.27 0.76
C LEU A 147 -6.91 -6.91 0.51
N LEU A 148 -6.89 -8.19 0.12
CA LEU A 148 -5.66 -8.90 -0.19
C LEU A 148 -4.93 -8.29 -1.39
N LYS A 149 -5.64 -7.82 -2.42
CA LYS A 149 -5.01 -7.10 -3.55
C LYS A 149 -4.31 -5.82 -3.14
N VAL A 150 -4.92 -5.03 -2.26
CA VAL A 150 -4.28 -3.82 -1.73
C VAL A 150 -3.04 -4.18 -0.91
N LEU A 151 -3.12 -5.25 -0.11
CA LEU A 151 -1.98 -5.75 0.68
C LEU A 151 -0.83 -6.25 -0.22
N GLU A 152 -1.12 -7.04 -1.26
CA GLU A 152 -0.14 -7.55 -2.23
C GLU A 152 0.64 -6.41 -2.89
N ALA A 153 -0.09 -5.38 -3.36
CA ALA A 153 0.50 -4.20 -3.99
C ALA A 153 1.37 -3.41 -2.99
N PHE A 154 0.89 -3.22 -1.77
CA PHE A 154 1.64 -2.54 -0.71
C PHE A 154 2.93 -3.29 -0.34
N VAL A 155 2.87 -4.62 -0.15
CA VAL A 155 4.04 -5.43 0.19
C VAL A 155 5.08 -5.37 -0.94
N ALA A 156 4.64 -5.39 -2.21
CA ALA A 156 5.54 -5.18 -3.34
C ALA A 156 6.23 -3.80 -3.32
N CYS A 157 5.51 -2.73 -2.95
CA CYS A 157 6.12 -1.42 -2.74
C CYS A 157 7.22 -1.44 -1.67
N ILE A 158 6.99 -2.11 -0.53
CA ILE A 158 8.01 -2.27 0.51
C ILE A 158 9.25 -3.00 -0.02
N ILE A 159 9.06 -4.06 -0.79
CA ILE A 159 10.16 -4.76 -1.45
C ILE A 159 10.95 -3.80 -2.35
N PHE A 160 10.28 -3.00 -3.20
CA PHE A 160 10.96 -2.08 -4.12
C PHE A 160 11.80 -1.01 -3.41
N ILE A 161 11.37 -0.50 -2.26
CA ILE A 161 12.14 0.51 -1.50
C ILE A 161 13.41 -0.11 -0.90
N CYS A 162 13.33 -1.38 -0.50
CA CYS A 162 14.45 -2.12 0.07
C CYS A 162 15.45 -2.62 -1.01
N LEU A 163 15.05 -2.68 -2.28
CA LEU A 163 15.91 -3.14 -3.36
C LEU A 163 17.10 -2.21 -3.57
N ASN A 164 18.28 -2.82 -3.70
CA ASN A 164 19.50 -2.12 -4.06
C ASN A 164 19.97 -2.52 -5.47
N ARG A 165 20.00 -1.55 -6.39
CA ARG A 165 20.42 -1.73 -7.79
C ARG A 165 21.77 -2.40 -7.94
N ASN A 166 22.73 -2.04 -7.08
CA ASN A 166 24.09 -2.59 -7.16
C ASN A 166 24.16 -4.06 -6.74
N PHE A 167 23.15 -4.56 -6.01
CA PHE A 167 23.12 -5.93 -5.50
C PHE A 167 22.35 -6.86 -6.43
N TYR A 168 21.09 -6.54 -6.76
CA TYR A 168 20.26 -7.46 -7.53
C TYR A 168 20.71 -7.61 -9.00
N THR A 169 21.44 -6.64 -9.55
CA THR A 169 21.98 -6.74 -10.93
C THR A 169 23.14 -7.72 -11.07
N ARG A 170 23.75 -8.15 -9.96
CA ARG A 170 24.92 -9.03 -9.97
C ARG A 170 24.60 -10.47 -10.32
N PHE A 171 23.38 -10.92 -10.01
CA PHE A 171 22.97 -12.31 -10.21
C PHE A 171 21.68 -12.36 -11.04
N PRO A 172 21.63 -13.15 -12.12
CA PRO A 172 20.43 -13.27 -12.95
C PRO A 172 19.23 -13.81 -12.16
N GLY A 173 19.47 -14.65 -11.14
CA GLY A 173 18.42 -15.13 -10.23
C GLY A 173 17.74 -14.00 -9.45
N LEU A 174 18.49 -12.99 -9.00
CA LEU A 174 17.90 -11.84 -8.30
C LEU A 174 17.14 -10.93 -9.27
N GLN A 175 17.60 -10.79 -10.51
CA GLN A 175 16.85 -10.09 -11.56
C GLN A 175 15.52 -10.78 -11.86
N TRP A 176 15.47 -12.11 -11.89
CA TRP A 176 14.22 -12.86 -12.00
C TRP A 176 13.26 -12.55 -10.86
N CYS A 177 13.72 -12.56 -9.60
CA CYS A 177 12.87 -12.21 -8.46
C CYS A 177 12.29 -10.79 -8.59
N VAL A 178 13.09 -9.82 -9.01
CA VAL A 178 12.62 -8.45 -9.24
C VAL A 178 11.58 -8.41 -10.37
N ALA A 179 11.78 -9.15 -11.46
CA ALA A 179 10.80 -9.26 -12.54
C ALA A 179 9.47 -9.86 -12.04
N VAL A 180 9.52 -10.91 -11.21
CA VAL A 180 8.32 -11.49 -10.56
C VAL A 180 7.58 -10.43 -9.75
N TYR A 181 8.28 -9.70 -8.88
CA TYR A 181 7.66 -8.65 -8.05
C TYR A 181 7.02 -7.55 -8.92
N SER A 182 7.69 -7.12 -9.98
CA SER A 182 7.18 -6.10 -10.89
C SER A 182 5.96 -6.55 -11.68
N ILE A 183 5.98 -7.76 -12.25
CA ILE A 183 4.86 -8.31 -13.02
C ILE A 183 3.63 -8.47 -12.13
N CYS A 184 3.79 -9.09 -10.95
CA CYS A 184 2.70 -9.28 -10.00
C CYS A 184 2.13 -7.95 -9.48
N PHE A 185 3.00 -6.96 -9.21
CA PHE A 185 2.58 -5.61 -8.84
C PHE A 185 1.74 -4.93 -9.93
N ILE A 186 2.18 -4.99 -11.19
CA ILE A 186 1.43 -4.43 -12.32
C ILE A 186 0.05 -5.08 -12.42
N PHE A 187 -0.04 -6.40 -12.32
CA PHE A 187 -1.33 -7.08 -12.35
C PHE A 187 -2.23 -6.69 -11.18
N ALA A 188 -1.69 -6.62 -9.95
CA ALA A 188 -2.46 -6.18 -8.79
C ALA A 188 -3.03 -4.76 -8.98
N VAL A 189 -2.21 -3.82 -9.44
CA VAL A 189 -2.65 -2.44 -9.72
C VAL A 189 -3.69 -2.40 -10.83
N LEU A 190 -3.51 -3.16 -11.93
CA LEU A 190 -4.49 -3.23 -13.00
C LEU A 190 -5.84 -3.77 -12.52
N ILE A 191 -5.83 -4.80 -11.67
CA ILE A 191 -7.06 -5.38 -11.08
C ILE A 191 -7.76 -4.33 -10.19
N ILE A 192 -7.02 -3.63 -9.35
CA ILE A 192 -7.55 -2.56 -8.48
C ILE A 192 -8.18 -1.46 -9.35
N LEU A 193 -7.47 -0.97 -10.37
CA LEU A 193 -7.97 0.08 -11.28
C LEU A 193 -9.20 -0.36 -12.06
N CYS A 194 -9.21 -1.59 -12.60
CA CYS A 194 -10.37 -2.13 -13.30
C CYS A 194 -11.59 -2.20 -12.38
N THR A 195 -11.38 -2.56 -11.11
CA THR A 195 -12.44 -2.63 -10.09
C THR A 195 -13.04 -1.27 -9.81
N ILE A 196 -12.20 -0.28 -9.54
CA ILE A 196 -12.61 1.09 -9.26
C ILE A 196 -13.42 1.68 -10.43
N CYS A 197 -12.93 1.52 -11.65
CA CYS A 197 -13.58 2.05 -12.85
C CYS A 197 -14.81 1.24 -13.30
N ARG A 198 -15.24 0.21 -12.54
CA ARG A 198 -16.34 -0.71 -12.90
C ARG A 198 -16.16 -1.40 -14.27
N LEU A 199 -14.93 -1.47 -14.77
CA LEU A 199 -14.63 -2.10 -16.06
C LEU A 199 -14.88 -3.61 -16.03
N LEU A 200 -14.90 -4.24 -14.84
CA LEU A 200 -15.22 -5.68 -14.72
C LEU A 200 -16.59 -6.02 -15.30
N ALA A 201 -17.59 -5.13 -15.15
CA ALA A 201 -18.95 -5.37 -15.65
C ALA A 201 -19.06 -5.23 -17.18
N LEU A 202 -18.05 -4.63 -17.83
CA LEU A 202 -18.05 -4.39 -19.28
C LEU A 202 -17.43 -5.55 -20.07
N PHE A 203 -16.69 -6.45 -19.40
CA PHE A 203 -16.03 -7.56 -20.08
C PHE A 203 -17.01 -8.71 -20.37
N PRO A 204 -17.20 -9.12 -21.64
CA PRO A 204 -18.13 -10.18 -22.03
C PRO A 204 -17.59 -11.61 -21.74
N PHE A 205 -16.42 -11.74 -21.13
CA PHE A 205 -15.77 -13.02 -20.81
C PHE A 205 -15.91 -13.36 -19.32
N ARG A 206 -15.74 -14.63 -18.95
CA ARG A 206 -15.68 -15.09 -17.54
C ARG A 206 -14.43 -14.55 -16.83
N PHE A 207 -14.43 -13.25 -16.54
CA PHE A 207 -13.32 -12.52 -15.92
C PHE A 207 -12.83 -13.19 -14.63
N ASP A 208 -13.75 -13.77 -13.85
CA ASP A 208 -13.43 -14.49 -12.62
C ASP A 208 -12.47 -15.66 -12.84
N LYS A 209 -12.58 -16.37 -13.96
CA LYS A 209 -11.67 -17.48 -14.30
C LYS A 209 -10.28 -16.97 -14.70
N VAL A 210 -10.22 -15.82 -15.38
CA VAL A 210 -8.95 -15.17 -15.76
C VAL A 210 -8.24 -14.64 -14.51
N LEU A 211 -8.98 -14.01 -13.59
CA LEU A 211 -8.44 -13.51 -12.32
C LEU A 211 -7.83 -14.65 -11.50
N ILE A 212 -8.54 -15.78 -11.38
CA ILE A 212 -8.01 -16.99 -10.72
C ILE A 212 -6.73 -17.47 -11.42
N ALA A 213 -6.71 -17.54 -12.75
CA ALA A 213 -5.52 -17.98 -13.49
C ALA A 213 -4.31 -17.07 -13.24
N ILE A 214 -4.51 -15.75 -13.22
CA ILE A 214 -3.46 -14.76 -12.90
C ILE A 214 -2.96 -14.96 -11.46
N ASN A 215 -3.86 -15.17 -10.50
CA ASN A 215 -3.50 -15.40 -9.10
C ASN A 215 -2.70 -16.69 -8.91
N VAL A 216 -3.13 -17.80 -9.54
CA VAL A 216 -2.38 -19.05 -9.52
C VAL A 216 -0.99 -18.87 -10.14
N LEU A 217 -0.90 -18.15 -11.27
CA LEU A 217 0.38 -17.85 -11.89
C LEU A 217 1.28 -17.01 -10.97
N ALA A 218 0.72 -16.01 -10.28
CA ALA A 218 1.45 -15.21 -9.31
C ALA A 218 1.98 -16.06 -8.15
N VAL A 219 1.18 -16.98 -7.60
CA VAL A 219 1.62 -17.93 -6.58
C VAL A 219 2.82 -18.75 -7.06
N LEU A 220 2.73 -19.34 -8.26
CA LEU A 220 3.82 -20.13 -8.83
C LEU A 220 5.10 -19.30 -8.99
N MET A 221 4.99 -18.07 -9.50
CA MET A 221 6.12 -17.16 -9.63
C MET A 221 6.72 -16.79 -8.26
N TYR A 222 5.90 -16.49 -7.25
CA TYR A 222 6.37 -16.16 -5.90
C TYR A 222 7.03 -17.36 -5.19
N ILE A 223 6.59 -18.60 -5.43
CA ILE A 223 7.27 -19.80 -4.93
C ILE A 223 8.72 -19.82 -5.44
N THR A 224 8.96 -19.50 -6.72
CA THR A 224 10.33 -19.42 -7.25
C THR A 224 11.12 -18.30 -6.56
N ALA A 225 10.52 -17.14 -6.34
CA ALA A 225 11.18 -15.99 -5.73
C ALA A 225 11.57 -16.25 -4.26
N VAL A 226 10.71 -16.92 -3.47
CA VAL A 226 10.97 -17.29 -2.07
C VAL A 226 12.19 -18.20 -1.93
N VAL A 227 12.47 -19.06 -2.92
CA VAL A 227 13.63 -19.97 -2.89
C VAL A 227 14.88 -19.28 -3.45
N ILE A 228 14.74 -18.61 -4.60
CA ILE A 228 15.87 -18.00 -5.31
C ILE A 228 16.44 -16.82 -4.52
N TRP A 229 15.59 -15.96 -3.96
CA TRP A 229 16.06 -14.75 -3.28
C TRP A 229 17.01 -15.04 -2.11
N PRO A 230 16.66 -15.89 -1.12
CA PRO A 230 17.55 -16.18 0.01
C PRO A 230 18.80 -16.95 -0.41
N LEU A 231 18.68 -17.86 -1.38
CA LEU A 231 19.80 -18.66 -1.87
C LEU A 231 20.92 -17.79 -2.44
N TYR A 232 20.58 -16.78 -3.26
CA TYR A 232 21.57 -15.85 -3.79
C TYR A 232 21.94 -14.73 -2.81
N SER A 233 21.04 -14.35 -1.90
CA SER A 233 21.28 -13.23 -0.96
C SER A 233 22.16 -13.61 0.23
N PHE A 234 22.10 -14.86 0.71
CA PHE A 234 22.75 -15.25 1.98
C PHE A 234 23.87 -16.29 1.86
N ARG A 235 23.88 -17.15 0.82
CA ARG A 235 24.79 -18.31 0.73
C ARG A 235 26.27 -17.97 0.90
N ASN A 236 26.71 -16.83 0.38
CA ASN A 236 28.10 -16.36 0.46
C ASN A 236 28.21 -14.93 1.02
N ASN A 237 27.22 -14.50 1.81
CA ASN A 237 27.11 -13.12 2.28
C ASN A 237 26.60 -13.09 3.73
N PRO A 238 27.43 -13.52 4.70
CA PRO A 238 27.06 -13.48 6.11
C PRO A 238 26.91 -12.03 6.60
N ARG A 239 26.12 -11.83 7.66
CA ARG A 239 25.88 -10.50 8.23
C ARG A 239 27.21 -9.89 8.68
N PRO A 240 27.62 -8.73 8.14
CA PRO A 240 28.90 -8.12 8.51
C PRO A 240 28.92 -7.67 9.98
N SER A 241 30.06 -7.81 10.65
CA SER A 241 30.21 -7.48 12.08
C SER A 241 29.97 -6.00 12.39
N PHE A 242 30.25 -5.09 11.46
CA PHE A 242 29.96 -3.65 11.62
C PHE A 242 28.46 -3.34 11.68
N CYS A 243 27.61 -4.22 11.15
CA CYS A 243 26.16 -4.09 11.21
C CYS A 243 25.58 -4.42 12.59
N VAL A 244 26.38 -4.97 13.51
CA VAL A 244 25.98 -5.14 14.91
C VAL A 244 25.92 -3.79 15.65
N LYS A 245 26.80 -2.85 15.26
CA LYS A 245 26.89 -1.51 15.88
C LYS A 245 26.09 -0.45 15.14
N ASN A 246 25.87 -0.62 13.85
CA ASN A 246 25.09 0.31 13.03
C ASN A 246 23.67 -0.22 12.82
N VAL A 247 22.69 0.51 13.37
CA VAL A 247 21.24 0.28 13.16
C VAL A 247 20.85 0.35 11.67
N ARG A 248 21.70 0.97 10.84
CA ARG A 248 21.46 1.22 9.41
C ARG A 248 22.38 0.36 8.55
N CYS A 249 22.09 -0.94 8.47
CA CYS A 249 22.86 -1.87 7.66
C CYS A 249 22.11 -2.27 6.38
N PRO A 250 22.71 -2.10 5.18
CA PRO A 250 22.11 -2.55 3.92
C PRO A 250 21.84 -4.05 3.85
N TRP A 251 22.54 -4.87 4.64
CA TRP A 251 22.29 -6.31 4.72
C TRP A 251 20.91 -6.61 5.32
N ASP A 252 20.44 -5.80 6.26
CA ASP A 252 19.14 -6.01 6.91
C ASP A 252 17.98 -5.84 5.90
N ASN A 253 18.17 -5.03 4.83
CA ASN A 253 17.20 -4.92 3.73
C ASN A 253 17.00 -6.25 3.00
N LEU A 254 18.02 -7.12 2.90
CA LEU A 254 17.90 -8.43 2.26
C LEU A 254 16.98 -9.36 3.06
N VAL A 255 17.02 -9.23 4.38
CA VAL A 255 16.12 -9.94 5.31
C VAL A 255 14.70 -9.41 5.18
N VAL A 256 14.52 -8.08 5.15
CA VAL A 256 13.20 -7.47 4.93
C VAL A 256 12.59 -7.95 3.61
N ILE A 257 13.35 -7.96 2.50
CA ILE A 257 12.84 -8.45 1.22
C ILE A 257 12.47 -9.93 1.31
N THR A 258 13.29 -10.76 1.96
CA THR A 258 12.97 -12.19 2.15
C THR A 258 11.66 -12.37 2.90
N PHE A 259 11.50 -11.68 4.04
CA PHE A 259 10.31 -11.74 4.86
C PHE A 259 9.08 -11.25 4.08
N MET A 260 9.18 -10.10 3.43
CA MET A 260 8.09 -9.53 2.64
C MET A 260 7.72 -10.40 1.44
N THR A 261 8.69 -11.11 0.85
CA THR A 261 8.42 -12.07 -0.24
C THR A 261 7.58 -13.25 0.27
N CYS A 262 7.88 -13.76 1.46
CA CYS A 262 7.06 -14.80 2.11
C CYS A 262 5.67 -14.29 2.45
N VAL A 263 5.55 -13.09 3.03
CA VAL A 263 4.25 -12.46 3.33
C VAL A 263 3.43 -12.30 2.06
N ASN A 264 4.04 -11.85 0.96
CA ASN A 264 3.33 -11.67 -0.30
C ASN A 264 2.90 -13.01 -0.90
N LEU A 265 3.74 -14.05 -0.84
CA LEU A 265 3.35 -15.40 -1.24
C LEU A 265 2.13 -15.90 -0.47
N ILE A 266 2.10 -15.70 0.85
CA ILE A 266 0.94 -16.07 1.68
C ILE A 266 -0.30 -15.29 1.26
N ALA A 267 -0.17 -13.98 1.03
CA ALA A 267 -1.27 -13.15 0.55
C ALA A 267 -1.85 -13.69 -0.78
N TYR A 268 -1.01 -13.99 -1.76
CA TYR A 268 -1.43 -14.57 -3.04
C TYR A 268 -2.07 -15.96 -2.89
N ILE A 269 -1.55 -16.82 -2.00
CA ILE A 269 -2.15 -18.13 -1.73
C ILE A 269 -3.55 -17.96 -1.14
N VAL A 270 -3.67 -17.12 -0.11
CA VAL A 270 -4.95 -16.86 0.57
C VAL A 270 -5.95 -16.25 -0.40
N ASP A 271 -5.53 -15.27 -1.22
CA ASP A 271 -6.37 -14.66 -2.25
C ASP A 271 -6.85 -15.68 -3.28
N THR A 272 -5.95 -16.56 -3.72
CA THR A 272 -6.28 -17.67 -4.62
C THR A 272 -7.35 -18.58 -4.01
N VAL A 273 -7.18 -19.01 -2.75
CA VAL A 273 -8.14 -19.89 -2.05
C VAL A 273 -9.51 -19.22 -1.90
N TYR A 274 -9.56 -17.95 -1.51
CA TYR A 274 -10.82 -17.22 -1.40
C TYR A 274 -11.49 -16.98 -2.75
N SER A 275 -10.71 -16.64 -3.78
CA SER A 275 -11.20 -16.47 -5.15
C SER A 275 -11.79 -17.78 -5.68
N PHE A 276 -11.13 -18.92 -5.47
CA PHE A 276 -11.68 -20.24 -5.79
C PHE A 276 -12.99 -20.50 -5.03
N ARG A 277 -13.04 -20.20 -3.74
CA ARG A 277 -14.27 -20.45 -2.95
C ARG A 277 -15.45 -19.63 -3.44
N LEU A 278 -15.25 -18.35 -3.74
CA LEU A 278 -16.30 -17.45 -4.24
C LEU A 278 -16.86 -17.94 -5.57
N VAL A 279 -16.00 -18.29 -6.52
CA VAL A 279 -16.42 -18.63 -7.89
C VAL A 279 -17.04 -20.02 -8.01
N PHE A 280 -16.68 -20.97 -7.13
CA PHE A 280 -17.13 -22.36 -7.26
C PHE A 280 -18.19 -22.78 -6.22
N PHE A 281 -18.32 -22.07 -5.09
CA PHE A 281 -19.31 -22.41 -4.05
C PHE A 281 -20.40 -21.36 -3.85
N MET A 282 -20.23 -20.12 -4.35
CA MET A 282 -21.20 -19.03 -4.17
C MET A 282 -21.71 -18.41 -5.49
N GLY A 283 -21.16 -18.78 -6.65
CA GLY A 283 -21.64 -18.41 -7.98
C GLY A 283 -22.37 -19.55 -8.65
#